data_AF-A0AAY5EF96-F1
#
_entry.id   AF-A0AAY5EF96-F1
#
_cell.length_a   1.000
_cell.length_b   1.000
_cell.length_c   1.000
_cell.angle_alpha   90.00
_cell.angle_beta   90.00
_cell.angle_gamma   90.00
#
_symmetry.space_group_name_H-M   'P 1'
#
loop_
_entity.id
_entity.type
_entity.pdbx_description
1 polymer ?
#
loop_
_entity_poly.entity_id
_entity_poly.type
_entity_poly.pdbx_seq_one_letter_code
_entity_poly.pdbx_strand_id
1 'polypeptide(L)'
;MNKLWAVVYSFVLHCRPEALLACLEARKNENGRFTPHGATQTICYNSLNSACRGVENLFSKTAVFNYTITWTVSNCIMRAFEGKPCYEIQILGSSAGFARTFFTHTRISHSYPSLKLLAQQRPDIPIYVGDTSRPVFWYLGRSGVNLTNISVVPFGVWYNVDKNLRFMILMDGVHPEIDTCLIVDYKGHLILNTVDCTRPNNGCLPHGVDVMMSDFAGGASGFPMTFHKGKYTESWKRDFISRERKKLLHYKANLVATLQPKVYCPFASYFTEAHPSDKYIKNINTKNNPADLNAKIKKLCPHITTWTPLPGSVLDLALALTNQDDRDCITQPPSGTKIFKDSWDFDLYVDELNAAISSKIFEHKSWIQFYYNWAGFKNYNLVIRVTETDDDFQPWDDGYDYLVDFLHLSFPSVRPQREHFYVEIQNRIGVMRHVVVNGLLWDDLYIGFNNRISREPDIYHHKFWKHFQSELPLSAPDWDSFLKSWEKPNPTSTSTPTPTPTLPQPLPLPLTKPQP
;
A
#
# COMPACT_ATOMS: atom_id res chain seq x y z
N MET A 1 -40.19 -3.65 22.63
CA MET A 1 -40.31 -3.13 21.25
C MET A 1 -38.93 -3.29 20.59
N ASN A 2 -38.49 -4.50 20.25
CA ASN A 2 -38.87 -5.38 19.12
C ASN A 2 -38.43 -4.86 17.75
N LYS A 3 -37.28 -5.37 17.30
CA LYS A 3 -36.87 -5.73 15.92
C LYS A 3 -35.43 -6.29 16.06
N LEU A 4 -35.23 -7.55 16.46
CA LEU A 4 -35.23 -8.75 15.61
C LEU A 4 -34.76 -8.45 14.18
N TRP A 5 -33.48 -8.70 13.92
CA TRP A 5 -32.96 -8.99 12.59
C TRP A 5 -31.93 -10.11 12.70
N ALA A 6 -32.30 -11.26 12.16
CA ALA A 6 -31.37 -12.32 11.76
C ALA A 6 -30.64 -11.91 10.47
N VAL A 7 -29.56 -12.62 10.09
CA VAL A 7 -29.31 -13.17 8.73
C VAL A 7 -27.88 -13.75 8.63
N VAL A 8 -27.79 -14.76 7.77
CA VAL A 8 -26.80 -15.84 7.56
C VAL A 8 -26.04 -15.62 6.22
N TYR A 9 -24.73 -15.95 6.20
CA TYR A 9 -23.72 -16.28 5.14
C TYR A 9 -23.88 -15.96 3.61
N SER A 10 -22.74 -15.67 2.92
CA SER A 10 -22.20 -16.42 1.73
C SER A 10 -20.81 -15.94 1.20
N PHE A 11 -20.08 -16.84 0.51
CA PHE A 11 -18.69 -16.82 -0.04
C PHE A 11 -18.62 -16.71 -1.59
N VAL A 12 -17.43 -16.37 -2.17
CA VAL A 12 -16.88 -16.91 -3.46
C VAL A 12 -15.32 -16.89 -3.41
N LEU A 13 -14.60 -18.03 -3.47
CA LEU A 13 -13.92 -18.57 -4.68
C LEU A 13 -13.63 -20.09 -4.57
N HIS A 14 -14.16 -20.83 -5.55
CA HIS A 14 -13.92 -22.20 -6.08
C HIS A 14 -13.12 -23.25 -5.28
N CYS A 15 -13.86 -24.12 -4.57
CA CYS A 15 -13.56 -25.55 -4.37
C CYS A 15 -14.90 -26.35 -4.28
N ARG A 16 -14.89 -27.66 -4.63
CA ARG A 16 -16.06 -28.45 -5.10
C ARG A 16 -17.34 -28.44 -4.22
N PRO A 17 -18.55 -28.60 -4.82
CA PRO A 17 -19.85 -28.29 -4.20
C PRO A 17 -20.35 -29.29 -3.14
N GLU A 18 -19.86 -30.53 -3.10
CA GLU A 18 -20.48 -31.56 -2.24
C GLU A 18 -20.22 -31.40 -0.74
N ALA A 19 -19.20 -30.62 -0.34
CA ALA A 19 -18.82 -30.44 1.07
C ALA A 19 -19.61 -29.34 1.81
N LEU A 20 -20.31 -28.47 1.09
CA LEU A 20 -20.98 -27.29 1.66
C LEU A 20 -22.36 -27.60 2.24
N LEU A 21 -23.08 -28.60 1.69
CA LEU A 21 -24.42 -28.96 2.17
C LEU A 21 -24.42 -29.60 3.56
N ALA A 22 -23.36 -30.34 3.93
CA ALA A 22 -23.30 -31.05 5.21
C ALA A 22 -23.14 -30.13 6.43
N CYS A 23 -22.65 -28.90 6.25
CA CYS A 23 -22.46 -27.93 7.35
C CYS A 23 -23.73 -27.16 7.75
N LEU A 24 -24.78 -27.17 6.91
CA LEU A 24 -25.94 -26.30 7.11
C LEU A 24 -27.10 -26.95 7.89
N GLU A 25 -27.09 -28.25 8.17
CA GLU A 25 -28.28 -28.95 8.72
C GLU A 25 -28.29 -29.28 10.23
N ALA A 26 -27.32 -28.88 11.04
CA ALA A 26 -27.33 -29.24 12.47
C ALA A 26 -27.73 -28.09 13.41
N ARG A 27 -29.04 -27.95 13.72
CA ARG A 27 -29.55 -27.68 15.09
C ARG A 27 -31.08 -27.70 15.23
N LYS A 28 -31.58 -28.62 16.07
CA LYS A 28 -32.79 -28.44 16.90
C LYS A 28 -32.50 -28.92 18.33
N ASN A 29 -32.87 -28.06 19.30
CA ASN A 29 -33.34 -28.34 20.67
C ASN A 29 -32.30 -28.93 21.67
N GLU A 30 -32.37 -28.76 23.00
CA GLU A 30 -33.33 -28.17 23.93
C GLU A 30 -32.62 -27.98 25.31
N ASN A 31 -33.23 -27.19 26.19
CA ASN A 31 -32.96 -27.09 27.64
C ASN A 31 -31.90 -26.07 28.10
N GLY A 32 -32.38 -24.82 28.22
CA GLY A 32 -31.73 -23.75 28.95
C GLY A 32 -31.62 -24.03 30.46
N ARG A 33 -30.44 -23.72 31.01
CA ARG A 33 -30.18 -23.15 32.34
C ARG A 33 -28.68 -22.81 32.45
N PHE A 34 -28.38 -21.66 33.05
CA PHE A 34 -27.02 -21.19 33.36
C PHE A 34 -26.72 -21.32 34.86
N THR A 35 -25.47 -21.62 35.21
CA THR A 35 -24.89 -21.38 36.54
C THR A 35 -23.61 -20.53 36.38
N PRO A 36 -23.36 -19.51 37.24
CA PRO A 36 -22.24 -18.59 37.07
C PRO A 36 -21.00 -19.02 37.86
N HIS A 37 -19.86 -19.18 37.20
CA HIS A 37 -18.54 -19.15 37.83
C HIS A 37 -17.58 -18.27 37.01
N GLY A 38 -16.99 -17.28 37.69
CA GLY A 38 -15.79 -16.52 37.33
C GLY A 38 -15.67 -16.00 35.90
N ALA A 39 -16.03 -14.73 35.68
CA ALA A 39 -15.69 -14.02 34.45
C ALA A 39 -14.21 -13.60 34.46
N THR A 40 -13.31 -14.47 34.02
CA THR A 40 -11.95 -14.07 33.62
C THR A 40 -12.04 -13.30 32.31
N GLN A 41 -11.56 -12.05 32.29
CA GLN A 41 -11.55 -11.22 31.10
C GLN A 41 -10.22 -11.40 30.37
N THR A 42 -10.23 -12.10 29.25
CA THR A 42 -9.04 -12.36 28.43
C THR A 42 -8.92 -11.33 27.30
N ILE A 43 -7.70 -10.85 27.04
CA ILE A 43 -7.37 -10.11 25.81
C ILE A 43 -6.56 -11.08 24.94
N CYS A 44 -7.20 -11.62 23.90
CA CYS A 44 -6.56 -12.50 22.92
C CYS A 44 -6.08 -11.69 21.72
N TYR A 45 -4.80 -11.79 21.38
CA TYR A 45 -4.29 -11.36 20.09
C TYR A 45 -4.22 -12.57 19.15
N ASN A 46 -4.97 -12.55 18.04
CA ASN A 46 -5.00 -13.65 17.07
C ASN A 46 -4.23 -13.29 15.79
N SER A 47 -3.33 -14.17 15.37
CA SER A 47 -2.78 -14.16 14.01
C SER A 47 -3.53 -15.23 13.20
N LEU A 48 -4.29 -14.84 12.17
CA LEU A 48 -5.21 -15.75 11.48
C LEU A 48 -4.49 -16.69 10.49
N ASN A 49 -4.80 -17.99 10.58
CA ASN A 49 -4.81 -18.95 9.46
C ASN A 49 -5.62 -20.19 9.83
N SER A 50 -6.44 -20.67 8.88
CA SER A 50 -7.31 -21.84 8.97
C SER A 50 -6.55 -23.16 9.02
N ALA A 51 -6.97 -24.02 9.95
CA ALA A 51 -6.96 -25.47 9.75
C ALA A 51 -8.30 -26.03 10.23
N CYS A 52 -9.24 -26.23 9.29
CA CYS A 52 -10.43 -27.04 9.54
C CYS A 52 -10.06 -28.52 9.45
N ARG A 53 -9.95 -29.17 10.62
CA ARG A 53 -10.51 -30.49 10.93
C ARG A 53 -10.28 -30.77 12.42
N GLY A 54 -11.37 -30.75 13.20
CA GLY A 54 -11.43 -31.34 14.54
C GLY A 54 -11.11 -30.42 15.70
N VAL A 55 -11.96 -29.45 16.00
CA VAL A 55 -12.09 -28.90 17.38
C VAL A 55 -13.56 -28.83 17.74
N GLU A 56 -14.16 -29.99 17.96
CA GLU A 56 -15.53 -30.13 18.50
C GLU A 56 -15.62 -29.90 20.02
N ASN A 57 -14.54 -29.52 20.73
CA ASN A 57 -14.53 -29.55 22.19
C ASN A 57 -13.93 -28.33 22.93
N LEU A 58 -13.92 -27.13 22.35
CA LEU A 58 -13.51 -25.91 23.06
C LEU A 58 -14.64 -24.87 23.20
N PHE A 59 -15.78 -25.30 23.73
CA PHE A 59 -16.77 -24.40 24.32
C PHE A 59 -17.14 -24.90 25.72
N SER A 60 -16.23 -24.71 26.67
CA SER A 60 -16.61 -24.69 28.08
C SER A 60 -17.37 -23.38 28.37
N LYS A 61 -18.37 -23.50 29.25
CA LYS A 61 -19.50 -22.59 29.41
C LYS A 61 -19.15 -21.31 30.17
N THR A 62 -18.37 -20.41 29.58
CA THR A 62 -18.11 -19.08 30.17
C THR A 62 -18.22 -18.00 29.10
N ALA A 63 -19.05 -17.00 29.33
CA ALA A 63 -19.22 -15.86 28.42
C ALA A 63 -17.94 -15.01 28.42
N VAL A 64 -17.03 -15.27 27.48
CA VAL A 64 -15.81 -14.47 27.30
C VAL A 64 -16.11 -13.32 26.32
N PHE A 65 -16.08 -12.08 26.82
CA PHE A 65 -16.17 -10.87 25.99
C PHE A 65 -14.81 -10.59 25.35
N ASN A 66 -14.55 -11.20 24.19
CA ASN A 66 -13.33 -10.95 23.42
C ASN A 66 -13.50 -9.69 22.55
N TYR A 67 -12.54 -8.78 22.62
CA TYR A 67 -12.30 -7.80 21.56
C TYR A 67 -11.06 -8.26 20.81
N THR A 68 -11.21 -8.60 19.54
CA THR A 68 -10.11 -8.91 18.66
C THR A 68 -9.73 -7.63 17.92
N ILE A 69 -8.53 -7.12 18.16
CA ILE A 69 -7.95 -6.10 17.28
C ILE A 69 -7.35 -6.84 16.09
N THR A 70 -8.13 -6.99 15.03
CA THR A 70 -7.66 -7.64 13.80
C THR A 70 -6.98 -6.61 12.91
N TRP A 71 -5.71 -6.83 12.61
CA TRP A 71 -4.99 -6.06 11.62
C TRP A 71 -5.04 -6.80 10.29
N THR A 72 -5.59 -6.18 9.25
CA THR A 72 -5.57 -6.73 7.90
C THR A 72 -4.18 -6.60 7.33
N VAL A 73 -3.58 -7.72 6.93
CA VAL A 73 -2.33 -7.70 6.18
C VAL A 73 -2.65 -7.64 4.69
N SER A 74 -2.18 -6.60 4.04
CA SER A 74 -2.35 -6.34 2.61
C SER A 74 -1.07 -6.74 1.89
N ASN A 75 -1.16 -7.21 0.64
CA ASN A 75 0.00 -7.23 -0.24
C ASN A 75 0.45 -5.78 -0.43
N CYS A 76 1.68 -5.47 0.02
CA CYS A 76 1.99 -4.09 0.39
C CYS A 76 2.36 -3.18 -0.79
N ILE A 77 2.78 -3.68 -1.95
CA ILE A 77 3.30 -2.82 -3.03
C ILE A 77 3.07 -3.49 -4.39
N MET A 78 2.89 -2.73 -5.47
CA MET A 78 2.82 -3.24 -6.85
C MET A 78 3.98 -4.22 -7.11
N ARG A 79 3.69 -5.52 -7.09
CA ARG A 79 4.63 -6.66 -7.18
C ARG A 79 5.54 -6.97 -5.97
N ALA A 80 5.32 -6.37 -4.80
CA ALA A 80 5.82 -6.89 -3.52
C ALA A 80 4.74 -7.68 -2.80
N PHE A 81 4.99 -8.97 -2.59
CA PHE A 81 3.99 -9.90 -2.11
C PHE A 81 4.23 -10.23 -0.65
N GLU A 82 3.18 -10.44 0.12
CA GLU A 82 3.35 -10.88 1.49
C GLU A 82 3.90 -12.30 1.52
N GLY A 83 4.96 -12.52 2.31
CA GLY A 83 5.52 -13.84 2.51
C GLY A 83 4.63 -14.70 3.39
N LYS A 84 4.04 -14.08 4.42
CA LYS A 84 3.09 -14.76 5.29
C LYS A 84 1.74 -14.90 4.59
N PRO A 85 1.02 -15.98 4.86
CA PRO A 85 -0.28 -16.11 4.27
C PRO A 85 -1.31 -15.15 4.85
N CYS A 86 -1.84 -14.27 4.00
CA CYS A 86 -3.15 -13.67 4.23
C CYS A 86 -4.20 -14.77 3.99
N TYR A 87 -4.72 -15.34 5.06
CA TYR A 87 -5.93 -16.16 5.02
C TYR A 87 -7.05 -15.35 5.64
N GLU A 88 -8.19 -15.31 4.95
CA GLU A 88 -9.50 -14.84 5.40
C GLU A 88 -9.46 -13.53 6.23
N ILE A 89 -10.10 -12.46 5.75
CA ILE A 89 -10.53 -11.40 6.68
C ILE A 89 -11.59 -12.05 7.59
N GLN A 90 -11.16 -12.78 8.62
CA GLN A 90 -12.01 -13.15 9.72
C GLN A 90 -12.20 -11.88 10.53
N ILE A 91 -13.27 -11.19 10.20
CA ILE A 91 -13.94 -10.31 11.13
C ILE A 91 -14.36 -11.19 12.31
N LEU A 92 -13.49 -11.30 13.31
CA LEU A 92 -13.81 -11.94 14.58
C LEU A 92 -14.80 -11.03 15.30
N GLY A 93 -16.05 -11.12 14.89
CA GLY A 93 -17.17 -10.65 15.66
C GLY A 93 -17.25 -11.51 16.91
N SER A 94 -16.88 -10.94 18.05
CA SER A 94 -17.58 -11.35 19.27
C SER A 94 -19.06 -11.04 19.06
N SER A 95 -19.91 -11.76 19.79
CA SER A 95 -21.36 -11.61 19.85
C SER A 95 -21.86 -10.18 20.20
N ALA A 96 -20.98 -9.17 20.21
CA ALA A 96 -21.24 -7.77 20.49
C ALA A 96 -20.88 -6.78 19.35
N GLY A 97 -20.48 -7.20 18.15
CA GLY A 97 -20.58 -6.34 16.96
C GLY A 97 -19.57 -5.19 16.79
N PHE A 98 -18.33 -5.31 17.26
CA PHE A 98 -17.30 -4.25 17.12
C PHE A 98 -16.11 -4.67 16.25
N ALA A 99 -16.25 -4.55 14.93
CA ALA A 99 -15.12 -4.59 14.00
C ALA A 99 -14.80 -3.17 13.54
N ARG A 100 -13.53 -2.75 13.64
CA ARG A 100 -13.05 -1.42 13.25
C ARG A 100 -11.68 -1.56 12.60
N THR A 101 -11.35 -0.65 11.67
CA THR A 101 -10.08 -0.68 10.93
C THR A 101 -9.35 0.65 11.07
N PHE A 102 -8.04 0.58 11.22
CA PHE A 102 -7.16 1.75 11.28
C PHE A 102 -6.16 1.65 10.13
N PHE A 103 -5.98 2.74 9.38
CA PHE A 103 -4.93 2.82 8.36
C PHE A 103 -3.83 3.74 8.84
N THR A 104 -2.60 3.21 8.81
CA THR A 104 -1.45 3.91 9.36
C THR A 104 -0.66 4.70 8.32
N HIS A 105 -0.94 4.55 7.02
CA HIS A 105 -0.20 5.32 6.02
C HIS A 105 -0.93 5.45 4.68
N THR A 106 -0.56 6.42 3.84
CA THR A 106 -1.21 6.74 2.56
C THR A 106 -0.75 5.90 1.36
N ARG A 107 0.15 4.90 1.53
CA ARG A 107 0.67 4.04 0.43
C ARG A 107 -0.39 3.02 -0.04
N ILE A 108 -1.63 3.49 -0.18
CA ILE A 108 -2.89 2.76 -0.23
C ILE A 108 -3.36 2.40 -1.65
N SER A 109 -2.69 2.89 -2.70
CA SER A 109 -2.90 2.40 -4.07
C SER A 109 -2.80 0.87 -4.17
N HIS A 110 -2.07 0.22 -3.25
CA HIS A 110 -1.85 -1.22 -3.19
C HIS A 110 -2.83 -2.01 -2.32
N SER A 111 -3.63 -1.33 -1.49
CA SER A 111 -4.64 -2.01 -0.65
C SER A 111 -5.96 -2.19 -1.38
N TYR A 112 -6.16 -1.56 -2.53
CA TYR A 112 -7.46 -1.58 -3.19
C TYR A 112 -7.99 -2.98 -3.52
N PRO A 113 -7.22 -4.01 -3.90
CA PRO A 113 -7.76 -5.37 -4.00
C PRO A 113 -8.36 -5.89 -2.68
N SER A 114 -7.65 -5.72 -1.56
CA SER A 114 -8.14 -6.09 -0.23
C SER A 114 -9.26 -5.17 0.26
N LEU A 115 -9.22 -3.87 -0.06
CA LEU A 115 -10.30 -2.92 0.25
C LEU A 115 -11.53 -3.14 -0.62
N LYS A 116 -11.38 -3.60 -1.86
CA LYS A 116 -12.48 -4.03 -2.75
C LYS A 116 -13.20 -5.20 -2.09
N LEU A 117 -12.46 -6.20 -1.62
CA LEU A 117 -13.02 -7.32 -0.87
C LEU A 117 -13.69 -6.86 0.43
N LEU A 118 -13.04 -5.98 1.21
CA LEU A 118 -13.63 -5.44 2.44
C LEU A 118 -14.90 -4.63 2.16
N ALA A 119 -14.89 -3.75 1.15
CA ALA A 119 -16.02 -2.92 0.77
C ALA A 119 -17.19 -3.74 0.22
N GLN A 120 -16.92 -4.85 -0.48
CA GLN A 120 -17.96 -5.78 -0.93
C GLN A 120 -18.67 -6.47 0.24
N GLN A 121 -17.95 -6.73 1.34
CA GLN A 121 -18.48 -7.44 2.50
C GLN A 121 -19.08 -6.51 3.56
N ARG A 122 -18.40 -5.39 3.86
CA ARG A 122 -18.69 -4.45 4.94
C ARG A 122 -18.34 -3.01 4.52
N PRO A 123 -19.10 -2.41 3.58
CA PRO A 123 -18.86 -1.04 3.15
C PRO A 123 -19.05 -0.01 4.27
N ASP A 124 -19.75 -0.38 5.36
CA ASP A 124 -20.08 0.45 6.52
C ASP A 124 -19.07 0.34 7.68
N ILE A 125 -18.01 -0.48 7.53
CA ILE A 125 -17.04 -0.70 8.61
C ILE A 125 -16.39 0.64 9.04
N PRO A 126 -16.40 0.98 10.35
CA PRO A 126 -15.75 2.19 10.82
C PRO A 126 -14.25 2.17 10.54
N ILE A 127 -13.79 3.16 9.77
CA ILE A 127 -12.39 3.36 9.43
C ILE A 127 -11.91 4.68 9.98
N TYR A 128 -10.78 4.67 10.69
CA TYR A 128 -10.13 5.88 11.20
C TYR A 128 -8.77 6.09 10.55
N VAL A 129 -8.52 7.32 10.12
CA VAL A 129 -7.28 7.73 9.46
C VAL A 129 -6.77 9.06 10.02
N GLY A 130 -5.45 9.26 10.01
CA GLY A 130 -4.85 10.53 10.43
C GLY A 130 -5.11 11.65 9.42
N ASP A 131 -5.15 12.88 9.93
CA ASP A 131 -5.25 14.10 9.12
C ASP A 131 -3.90 14.47 8.48
N THR A 132 -3.45 13.63 7.53
CA THR A 132 -2.23 13.84 6.74
C THR A 132 -2.42 14.93 5.69
N SER A 133 -1.33 15.60 5.30
CA SER A 133 -1.38 16.65 4.26
C SER A 133 -1.87 16.16 2.90
N ARG A 134 -1.65 14.87 2.60
CA ARG A 134 -2.32 14.17 1.49
C ARG A 134 -3.36 13.22 2.08
N PRO A 135 -4.66 13.37 1.78
CA PRO A 135 -5.68 12.50 2.36
C PRO A 135 -5.43 11.02 2.09
N VAL A 136 -5.51 10.19 3.13
CA VAL A 136 -5.26 8.73 3.07
C VAL A 136 -6.08 8.02 1.97
N PHE A 137 -7.31 8.49 1.71
CA PHE A 137 -8.21 7.96 0.68
C PHE A 137 -8.40 8.89 -0.53
N TRP A 138 -7.36 9.67 -0.89
CA TRP A 138 -7.42 10.62 -2.01
C TRP A 138 -7.83 9.99 -3.37
N TYR A 139 -7.57 8.69 -3.57
CA TYR A 139 -7.90 7.94 -4.80
C TYR A 139 -9.20 7.10 -4.70
N LEU A 140 -9.89 7.10 -3.55
CA LEU A 140 -11.00 6.18 -3.28
C LEU A 140 -12.14 6.30 -4.30
N GLY A 141 -12.51 7.52 -4.68
CA GLY A 141 -13.58 7.75 -5.65
C GLY A 141 -13.30 7.21 -7.07
N ARG A 142 -12.03 6.88 -7.39
CA ARG A 142 -11.61 6.34 -8.69
C ARG A 142 -11.17 4.87 -8.64
N SER A 143 -10.97 4.31 -7.46
CA SER A 143 -10.47 2.95 -7.31
C SER A 143 -11.52 1.86 -7.46
N GLY A 144 -12.80 2.25 -7.56
CA GLY A 144 -13.94 1.32 -7.54
C GLY A 144 -14.24 0.74 -6.14
N VAL A 145 -13.59 1.24 -5.09
CA VAL A 145 -13.87 0.83 -3.71
C VAL A 145 -14.90 1.74 -3.07
N ASN A 146 -15.94 1.12 -2.51
CA ASN A 146 -17.05 1.80 -1.86
C ASN A 146 -17.02 1.62 -0.35
N LEU A 147 -16.30 2.51 0.35
CA LEU A 147 -16.29 2.59 1.81
C LEU A 147 -17.06 3.83 2.24
N THR A 148 -18.00 3.65 3.17
CA THR A 148 -19.02 4.65 3.52
C THR A 148 -18.83 5.27 4.90
N ASN A 149 -17.91 4.73 5.71
CA ASN A 149 -17.73 5.10 7.11
C ASN A 149 -16.27 5.40 7.45
N ILE A 150 -15.71 6.43 6.81
CA ILE A 150 -14.33 6.88 7.01
C ILE A 150 -14.33 8.17 7.84
N SER A 151 -13.58 8.16 8.95
CA SER A 151 -13.37 9.29 9.83
C SER A 151 -11.90 9.73 9.79
N VAL A 152 -11.67 10.99 9.40
CA VAL A 152 -10.36 11.64 9.52
C VAL A 152 -10.26 12.25 10.92
N VAL A 153 -9.20 11.93 11.66
CA VAL A 153 -9.01 12.40 13.03
C VAL A 153 -7.70 13.19 13.18
N PRO A 154 -7.67 14.24 14.03
CA PRO A 154 -6.47 15.04 14.23
C PRO A 154 -5.38 14.24 14.96
N PHE A 155 -4.13 14.54 14.63
CA PHE A 155 -2.98 13.93 15.31
C PHE A 155 -2.88 14.33 16.77
N GLY A 156 -2.44 13.40 17.62
CA GLY A 156 -2.14 13.69 19.03
C GLY A 156 -3.36 13.88 19.93
N VAL A 157 -4.57 13.59 19.43
CA VAL A 157 -5.83 13.73 20.18
C VAL A 157 -6.40 12.35 20.51
N TRP A 158 -6.79 12.15 21.77
CA TRP A 158 -7.53 10.96 22.18
C TRP A 158 -8.94 10.98 21.58
N TYR A 159 -9.24 9.97 20.77
CA TYR A 159 -10.57 9.69 20.25
C TYR A 159 -11.22 8.57 21.06
N ASN A 160 -12.28 8.90 21.80
CA ASN A 160 -13.03 7.92 22.58
C ASN A 160 -14.02 7.19 21.68
N VAL A 161 -13.85 5.87 21.58
CA VAL A 161 -14.75 5.01 20.81
C VAL A 161 -15.93 4.57 21.68
N ASP A 162 -15.64 4.15 22.90
CA ASP A 162 -16.60 3.82 23.95
C ASP A 162 -15.93 3.92 25.34
N LYS A 163 -16.61 3.45 26.40
CA LYS A 163 -16.11 3.51 27.78
C LYS A 163 -14.83 2.69 28.05
N ASN A 164 -14.51 1.74 27.18
CA ASN A 164 -13.40 0.81 27.32
C ASN A 164 -12.32 1.03 26.25
N LEU A 165 -12.60 1.77 25.19
CA LEU A 165 -11.69 1.92 24.06
C LEU A 165 -11.53 3.40 23.68
N ARG A 166 -10.28 3.84 23.65
CA ARG A 166 -9.88 5.09 23.00
C ARG A 166 -8.57 4.89 22.27
N PHE A 167 -8.32 5.72 21.27
CA PHE A 167 -7.08 5.66 20.51
C PHE A 167 -6.59 7.06 20.15
N MET A 168 -5.34 7.15 19.75
CA MET A 168 -4.71 8.36 19.26
C MET A 168 -3.88 8.00 18.02
N ILE A 169 -4.10 8.71 16.92
CA ILE A 169 -3.24 8.64 15.75
C ILE A 169 -2.16 9.70 15.91
N LEU A 170 -0.92 9.35 15.61
CA LEU A 170 0.27 10.18 15.74
C LEU A 170 0.98 10.24 14.39
N MET A 171 1.60 11.37 14.08
CA MET A 171 2.35 11.56 12.84
C MET A 171 3.73 10.89 12.90
N ASP A 172 4.29 10.50 11.75
CA ASP A 172 5.73 10.29 11.64
C ASP A 172 6.49 11.63 11.62
N GLY A 173 7.66 11.69 12.26
CA GLY A 173 8.49 12.88 12.28
C GLY A 173 9.31 13.11 11.02
N VAL A 174 9.44 12.08 10.16
CA VAL A 174 10.20 12.17 8.89
C VAL A 174 9.26 12.24 7.69
N HIS A 175 8.21 11.42 7.68
CA HIS A 175 7.21 11.35 6.61
C HIS A 175 5.79 11.68 7.09
N PRO A 176 5.54 12.87 7.68
CA PRO A 176 4.23 13.24 8.23
C PRO A 176 3.10 13.28 7.19
N GLU A 177 3.45 13.39 5.92
CA GLU A 177 2.53 13.37 4.79
C GLU A 177 1.98 11.98 4.46
N ILE A 178 2.69 10.91 4.87
CA ILE A 178 2.42 9.54 4.44
C ILE A 178 2.27 8.59 5.62
N ASP A 179 3.16 8.61 6.62
CA ASP A 179 3.24 7.60 7.67
C ASP A 179 2.68 8.11 9.02
N THR A 180 1.99 7.23 9.74
CA THR A 180 1.39 7.49 11.06
C THR A 180 1.58 6.28 11.98
N CYS A 181 1.55 6.52 13.28
CA CYS A 181 1.53 5.48 14.31
C CYS A 181 0.26 5.57 15.17
N LEU A 182 -0.05 4.49 15.87
CA LEU A 182 -1.28 4.36 16.66
C LEU A 182 -0.95 4.07 18.12
N ILE A 183 -1.62 4.76 19.03
CA ILE A 183 -1.72 4.37 20.43
C ILE A 183 -3.15 3.98 20.72
N VAL A 184 -3.35 2.84 21.37
CA VAL A 184 -4.66 2.36 21.81
C VAL A 184 -4.63 2.18 23.32
N ASP A 185 -5.64 2.71 24.00
CA ASP A 185 -5.95 2.38 25.39
C ASP A 185 -7.22 1.57 25.37
N TYR A 186 -7.09 0.30 25.75
CA TYR A 186 -8.19 -0.64 25.80
C TYR A 186 -8.27 -1.28 27.18
N LYS A 187 -9.37 -0.97 27.90
CA LYS A 187 -9.62 -1.39 29.28
C LYS A 187 -8.45 -1.06 30.24
N GLY A 188 -7.76 0.06 30.01
CA GLY A 188 -6.61 0.48 30.81
C GLY A 188 -5.28 -0.14 30.38
N HIS A 189 -5.26 -0.98 29.33
CA HIS A 189 -4.02 -1.47 28.73
C HIS A 189 -3.58 -0.60 27.56
N LEU A 190 -2.35 -0.14 27.61
CA LEU A 190 -1.78 0.77 26.62
C LEU A 190 -0.97 0.00 25.58
N ILE A 191 -1.35 0.14 24.31
CA ILE A 191 -0.76 -0.53 23.16
C ILE A 191 -0.19 0.54 22.23
N LEU A 192 1.10 0.49 21.95
CA LEU A 192 1.78 1.35 20.98
C LEU A 192 2.11 0.56 19.71
N ASN A 193 1.53 0.94 18.57
CA ASN A 193 1.90 0.41 17.27
C ASN A 193 2.59 1.48 16.43
N THR A 194 3.91 1.35 16.29
CA THR A 194 4.74 2.27 15.50
C THR A 194 4.79 1.93 14.01
N VAL A 195 4.29 0.75 13.62
CA VAL A 195 4.36 0.21 12.25
C VAL A 195 5.76 0.43 11.66
N ASP A 196 5.88 1.11 10.53
CA ASP A 196 7.12 1.40 9.79
C ASP A 196 7.53 2.88 9.87
N CYS A 197 6.99 3.63 10.85
CA CYS A 197 7.41 5.02 11.07
C CYS A 197 8.92 5.11 11.30
N THR A 198 9.57 6.08 10.64
CA THR A 198 11.00 6.31 10.78
C THR A 198 11.31 6.95 12.14
N ARG A 199 10.54 7.96 12.52
CA ARG A 199 10.63 8.70 13.78
C ARG A 199 9.23 8.96 14.35
N PRO A 200 8.54 7.92 14.85
CA PRO A 200 7.15 8.02 15.30
C PRO A 200 6.97 9.11 16.35
N ASN A 201 6.03 10.03 16.10
CA ASN A 201 5.74 11.21 16.90
C ASN A 201 6.98 12.04 17.28
N ASN A 202 7.93 12.24 16.35
CA ASN A 202 9.20 12.92 16.60
C ASN A 202 10.07 12.30 17.71
N GLY A 203 9.76 11.08 18.15
CA GLY A 203 10.40 10.40 19.27
C GLY A 203 9.70 10.62 20.62
N CYS A 204 8.63 11.40 20.67
CA CYS A 204 7.83 11.61 21.88
C CYS A 204 6.81 10.48 22.04
N LEU A 205 7.25 9.37 22.63
CA LEU A 205 6.43 8.14 22.78
C LEU A 205 6.24 7.79 24.26
N PRO A 206 5.12 7.13 24.61
CA PRO A 206 4.89 6.69 25.97
C PRO A 206 5.90 5.62 26.40
N HIS A 207 6.40 5.75 27.62
CA HIS A 207 7.22 4.75 28.28
C HIS A 207 6.34 3.77 29.07
N GLY A 208 6.76 2.52 29.21
CA GLY A 208 6.09 1.53 30.07
C GLY A 208 4.75 1.02 29.53
N VAL A 209 4.53 1.07 28.22
CA VAL A 209 3.31 0.53 27.59
C VAL A 209 3.19 -0.98 27.85
N ASP A 210 1.95 -1.50 27.88
CA ASP A 210 1.73 -2.94 28.06
C ASP A 210 2.19 -3.73 26.85
N VAL A 211 1.92 -3.21 25.65
CA VAL A 211 2.34 -3.84 24.38
C VAL A 211 2.96 -2.78 23.46
N MET A 212 4.12 -3.09 22.91
CA MET A 212 4.72 -2.33 21.81
C MET A 212 4.84 -3.20 20.57
N MET A 213 4.44 -2.63 19.43
CA MET A 213 4.51 -3.24 18.11
C MET A 213 5.30 -2.34 17.17
N SER A 214 6.18 -2.94 16.36
CA SER A 214 6.90 -2.22 15.30
C SER A 214 7.26 -3.14 14.14
N ASP A 215 7.74 -2.56 13.05
CA ASP A 215 8.54 -3.26 12.06
C ASP A 215 9.84 -3.81 12.67
N PHE A 216 10.35 -4.87 12.05
CA PHE A 216 11.65 -5.46 12.38
C PHE A 216 12.62 -5.48 11.20
N ALA A 217 12.09 -5.35 9.98
CA ALA A 217 12.85 -5.38 8.74
C ALA A 217 12.51 -4.17 7.86
N GLY A 218 13.49 -3.73 7.08
CA GLY A 218 13.31 -2.71 6.05
C GLY A 218 13.56 -3.31 4.66
N GLY A 219 13.63 -2.43 3.67
CA GLY A 219 14.05 -2.80 2.31
C GLY A 219 12.92 -3.00 1.31
N ALA A 220 11.73 -2.44 1.57
CA ALA A 220 10.65 -2.42 0.58
C ALA A 220 10.88 -1.32 -0.49
N SER A 221 11.67 -0.31 -0.13
CA SER A 221 12.14 0.75 -1.02
C SER A 221 13.01 0.21 -2.15
N GLY A 222 12.90 0.84 -3.32
CA GLY A 222 13.79 0.58 -4.44
C GLY A 222 15.27 0.85 -4.12
N PHE A 223 15.61 1.73 -3.18
CA PHE A 223 17.02 1.99 -2.85
C PHE A 223 17.63 0.94 -1.89
N PRO A 224 18.84 0.42 -2.18
CA PRO A 224 19.67 0.68 -3.37
C PRO A 224 19.43 -0.30 -4.52
N MET A 225 18.49 -1.23 -4.38
CA MET A 225 18.32 -2.38 -5.27
C MET A 225 18.02 -2.03 -6.72
N THR A 226 17.20 -1.01 -6.95
CA THR A 226 16.84 -0.51 -8.28
C THR A 226 17.90 0.41 -8.87
N PHE A 227 18.88 0.86 -8.09
CA PHE A 227 19.93 1.76 -8.56
C PHE A 227 21.03 1.00 -9.30
N HIS A 228 21.55 1.57 -10.38
CA HIS A 228 22.61 0.96 -11.19
C HIS A 228 23.60 2.01 -11.70
N LYS A 229 24.70 1.54 -12.33
CA LYS A 229 25.89 2.33 -12.72
C LYS A 229 26.64 2.91 -11.50
N GLY A 230 27.81 3.51 -11.77
CA GLY A 230 28.65 4.13 -10.75
C GLY A 230 28.98 3.17 -9.60
N LYS A 231 28.72 3.60 -8.36
CA LYS A 231 29.03 2.81 -7.15
C LYS A 231 28.06 1.66 -6.89
N TYR A 232 26.94 1.56 -7.60
CA TYR A 232 25.86 0.60 -7.30
C TYR A 232 26.15 -0.81 -7.84
N THR A 233 27.36 -1.31 -7.62
CA THR A 233 27.72 -2.70 -7.92
C THR A 233 27.02 -3.66 -6.96
N GLU A 234 26.92 -4.94 -7.33
CA GLU A 234 26.31 -5.94 -6.43
C GLU A 234 27.04 -6.06 -5.09
N SER A 235 28.37 -6.04 -5.10
CA SER A 235 29.18 -6.09 -3.88
C SER A 235 28.88 -4.91 -2.97
N TRP A 236 28.85 -3.70 -3.54
CA TRP A 236 28.49 -2.50 -2.79
C TRP A 236 27.08 -2.58 -2.21
N LYS A 237 26.10 -3.07 -2.98
CA LYS A 237 24.71 -3.25 -2.51
C LYS A 237 24.66 -4.23 -1.33
N ARG A 238 25.35 -5.38 -1.42
CA ARG A 238 25.43 -6.36 -0.32
C ARG A 238 26.05 -5.74 0.94
N ASP A 239 27.14 -5.01 0.79
CA ASP A 239 27.83 -4.37 1.92
C ASP A 239 27.01 -3.24 2.53
N PHE A 240 26.33 -2.45 1.70
CA PHE A 240 25.40 -1.42 2.13
C PHE A 240 24.24 -2.03 2.92
N ILE A 241 23.54 -3.01 2.34
CA ILE A 241 22.40 -3.67 2.98
C ILE A 241 22.82 -4.30 4.30
N SER A 242 23.93 -5.04 4.34
CA SER A 242 24.44 -5.66 5.58
C SER A 242 24.65 -4.63 6.70
N ARG A 243 25.20 -3.46 6.39
CA ARG A 243 25.38 -2.37 7.36
C ARG A 243 24.05 -1.75 7.78
N GLU A 244 23.16 -1.45 6.85
CA GLU A 244 21.86 -0.84 7.16
C GLU A 244 20.95 -1.79 7.96
N ARG A 245 20.97 -3.09 7.67
CA ARG A 245 20.23 -4.10 8.44
C ARG A 245 20.73 -4.20 9.88
N LYS A 246 22.05 -4.14 10.09
CA LYS A 246 22.65 -4.04 11.43
C LYS A 246 22.23 -2.77 12.16
N LYS A 247 22.24 -1.61 11.49
CA LYS A 247 21.80 -0.33 12.09
C LYS A 247 20.33 -0.39 12.49
N LEU A 248 19.45 -0.85 11.60
CA LEU A 248 18.03 -0.98 11.87
C LEU A 248 17.77 -1.91 13.08
N LEU A 249 18.45 -3.05 13.14
CA LEU A 249 18.35 -3.99 14.25
C LEU A 249 18.76 -3.36 15.60
N HIS A 250 19.86 -2.59 15.61
CA HIS A 250 20.28 -1.85 16.80
C HIS A 250 19.28 -0.75 17.18
N TYR A 251 18.83 0.03 16.21
CA TYR A 251 17.87 1.10 16.43
C TYR A 251 16.58 0.57 17.06
N LYS A 252 15.97 -0.48 16.48
CA LYS A 252 14.73 -1.07 16.99
C LYS A 252 14.90 -1.66 18.38
N ALA A 253 16.00 -2.40 18.63
CA ALA A 253 16.27 -2.94 19.97
C ALA A 253 16.49 -1.83 21.02
N ASN A 254 17.19 -0.74 20.66
CA ASN A 254 17.38 0.41 21.55
C ASN A 254 16.09 1.18 21.79
N LEU A 255 15.22 1.30 20.78
CA LEU A 255 13.91 1.93 20.93
C LEU A 255 13.07 1.15 21.95
N VAL A 256 13.00 -0.18 21.83
CA VAL A 256 12.33 -1.05 22.80
C VAL A 256 12.94 -0.90 24.19
N ALA A 257 14.28 -0.91 24.28
CA ALA A 257 14.98 -0.69 25.55
C ALA A 257 14.74 0.72 26.13
N THR A 258 14.46 1.72 25.30
CA THR A 258 14.19 3.08 25.78
C THR A 258 12.75 3.20 26.28
N LEU A 259 11.79 2.56 25.61
CA LEU A 259 10.37 2.66 25.96
C LEU A 259 9.92 1.64 27.00
N GLN A 260 10.73 0.61 27.27
CA GLN A 260 10.48 -0.40 28.31
C GLN A 260 9.05 -0.99 28.28
N PRO A 261 8.56 -1.49 27.13
CA PRO A 261 7.25 -2.15 27.11
C PRO A 261 7.29 -3.45 27.93
N LYS A 262 6.14 -3.88 28.43
CA LYS A 262 6.03 -5.19 29.11
C LYS A 262 6.12 -6.34 28.10
N VAL A 263 5.42 -6.21 26.97
CA VAL A 263 5.48 -7.14 25.85
C VAL A 263 5.89 -6.41 24.57
N TYR A 264 6.86 -6.98 23.84
CA TYR A 264 7.25 -6.52 22.51
C TYR A 264 6.83 -7.52 21.42
N CYS A 265 6.26 -7.02 20.34
CA CYS A 265 5.81 -7.80 19.19
C CYS A 265 6.39 -7.23 17.88
N PRO A 266 7.33 -7.95 17.22
CA PRO A 266 7.73 -7.60 15.86
C PRO A 266 6.58 -7.93 14.90
N PHE A 267 5.87 -6.89 14.46
CA PHE A 267 4.57 -7.02 13.80
C PHE A 267 4.64 -6.80 12.29
N ALA A 268 5.35 -5.76 11.83
CA ALA A 268 5.39 -5.38 10.42
C ALA A 268 6.67 -5.87 9.70
N SER A 269 6.62 -5.93 8.37
CA SER A 269 7.74 -6.29 7.46
C SER A 269 7.96 -7.77 7.13
N TYR A 270 6.87 -8.54 7.01
CA TYR A 270 6.89 -9.93 6.51
C TYR A 270 6.76 -10.08 4.98
N PHE A 271 6.94 -8.99 4.22
CA PHE A 271 6.86 -9.02 2.76
C PHE A 271 8.09 -9.69 2.13
N THR A 272 7.90 -10.27 0.95
CA THR A 272 8.91 -10.95 0.15
C THR A 272 8.81 -10.53 -1.32
N GLU A 273 9.95 -10.47 -1.99
CA GLU A 273 10.07 -10.23 -3.42
C GLU A 273 9.65 -11.50 -4.18
N ALA A 274 8.36 -11.85 -4.14
CA ALA A 274 7.88 -13.13 -4.65
C ALA A 274 7.84 -13.22 -6.18
N HIS A 275 7.69 -12.10 -6.89
CA HIS A 275 7.61 -12.11 -8.34
C HIS A 275 8.88 -12.75 -8.95
N PRO A 276 8.76 -13.67 -9.93
CA PRO A 276 9.93 -14.30 -10.55
C PRO A 276 10.96 -13.29 -11.09
N SER A 277 10.49 -12.22 -11.71
CA SER A 277 11.34 -11.13 -12.24
C SER A 277 12.13 -10.36 -11.18
N ASP A 278 11.77 -10.51 -9.90
CA ASP A 278 12.46 -9.86 -8.77
C ASP A 278 13.38 -10.82 -8.00
N LYS A 279 13.66 -12.01 -8.56
CA LYS A 279 14.55 -13.03 -7.98
C LYS A 279 15.95 -12.48 -7.64
N TYR A 280 16.51 -11.63 -8.51
CA TYR A 280 17.78 -10.94 -8.24
C TYR A 280 17.71 -10.13 -6.93
N ILE A 281 16.62 -9.40 -6.73
CA ILE A 281 16.43 -8.55 -5.57
C ILE A 281 16.24 -9.39 -4.32
N LYS A 282 15.40 -10.42 -4.40
CA LYS A 282 15.21 -11.41 -3.33
C LYS A 282 16.52 -11.99 -2.82
N ASN A 283 17.45 -12.28 -3.72
CA ASN A 283 18.74 -12.92 -3.39
C ASN A 283 19.78 -11.97 -2.77
N ILE A 284 19.60 -10.65 -2.90
CA ILE A 284 20.58 -9.65 -2.45
C ILE A 284 20.05 -8.79 -1.32
N ASN A 285 18.77 -8.44 -1.34
CA ASN A 285 18.09 -7.64 -0.32
C ASN A 285 17.81 -8.47 0.94
N THR A 286 18.88 -8.85 1.65
CA THR A 286 18.74 -9.60 2.90
C THR A 286 17.95 -8.78 3.92
N LYS A 287 16.95 -9.41 4.54
CA LYS A 287 16.07 -8.79 5.55
C LYS A 287 16.44 -9.32 6.93
N ASN A 288 16.27 -8.46 7.95
CA ASN A 288 16.33 -8.93 9.33
C ASN A 288 15.20 -9.93 9.56
N ASN A 289 15.44 -10.94 10.40
CA ASN A 289 14.38 -11.81 10.87
C ASN A 289 13.91 -11.36 12.26
N PRO A 290 12.65 -11.65 12.66
CA PRO A 290 12.13 -11.22 13.96
C PRO A 290 12.82 -11.93 15.14
N ALA A 291 13.37 -13.13 14.94
CA ALA A 291 14.06 -13.87 15.99
C ALA A 291 15.37 -13.18 16.41
N ASP A 292 16.14 -12.63 15.47
CA ASP A 292 17.36 -11.86 15.73
C ASP A 292 17.06 -10.61 16.56
N LEU A 293 15.96 -9.92 16.24
CA LEU A 293 15.53 -8.73 17.00
C LEU A 293 15.10 -9.11 18.41
N ASN A 294 14.29 -10.16 18.56
CA ASN A 294 13.88 -10.66 19.87
C ASN A 294 15.08 -11.11 20.71
N ALA A 295 16.03 -11.84 20.13
CA ALA A 295 17.25 -12.26 20.82
C ALA A 295 18.07 -11.06 21.30
N LYS A 296 18.16 -10.01 20.48
CA LYS A 296 18.85 -8.77 20.85
C LYS A 296 18.14 -8.02 21.97
N ILE A 297 16.80 -7.92 21.93
CA ILE A 297 15.99 -7.30 22.99
C ILE A 297 16.18 -8.07 24.30
N LYS A 298 16.06 -9.40 24.29
CA LYS A 298 16.28 -10.24 25.49
C LYS A 298 17.67 -10.07 26.09
N LYS A 299 18.69 -9.85 25.26
CA LYS A 299 20.05 -9.58 25.73
C LYS A 299 20.16 -8.20 26.43
N LEU A 300 19.48 -7.18 25.91
CA LEU A 300 19.53 -5.82 26.45
C LEU A 300 18.59 -5.62 27.64
N CYS A 301 17.42 -6.25 27.61
CA CYS A 301 16.34 -6.11 28.58
C CYS A 301 15.68 -7.49 28.81
N PRO A 302 16.27 -8.35 29.67
CA PRO A 302 15.80 -9.71 29.90
C PRO A 302 14.36 -9.81 30.45
N HIS A 303 13.88 -8.75 31.09
CA HIS A 303 12.52 -8.66 31.65
C HIS A 303 11.45 -8.29 30.63
N ILE A 304 11.81 -7.93 29.39
CA ILE A 304 10.84 -7.66 28.33
C ILE A 304 10.44 -8.98 27.67
N THR A 305 9.17 -9.34 27.78
CA THR A 305 8.63 -10.51 27.08
C THR A 305 8.52 -10.21 25.59
N THR A 306 9.12 -11.05 24.74
CA THR A 306 8.99 -10.90 23.28
C THR A 306 8.07 -11.98 22.71
N TRP A 307 7.12 -11.60 21.87
CA TRP A 307 6.23 -12.53 21.19
C TRP A 307 6.18 -12.26 19.69
N THR A 308 6.57 -13.25 18.88
CA THR A 308 6.46 -13.16 17.42
C THR A 308 5.14 -13.77 16.97
N PRO A 309 4.27 -13.02 16.27
CA PRO A 309 3.01 -13.56 15.78
C PRO A 309 3.25 -14.61 14.69
N LEU A 310 2.72 -15.81 14.90
CA LEU A 310 2.69 -16.91 13.93
C LEU A 310 1.23 -17.20 13.52
N PRO A 311 0.97 -17.63 12.27
CA PRO A 311 -0.37 -18.04 11.87
C PRO A 311 -0.95 -19.08 12.84
N GLY A 312 -2.12 -18.83 13.42
CA GLY A 312 -2.78 -19.67 14.43
C GLY A 312 -2.32 -19.47 15.88
N SER A 313 -1.30 -18.65 16.14
CA SER A 313 -0.84 -18.36 17.51
C SER A 313 -1.71 -17.30 18.20
N VAL A 314 -1.83 -17.43 19.53
CA VAL A 314 -2.57 -16.50 20.38
C VAL A 314 -1.71 -16.06 21.55
N LEU A 315 -1.69 -14.75 21.83
CA LEU A 315 -1.16 -14.19 23.06
C LEU A 315 -2.33 -13.82 23.99
N ASP A 316 -2.37 -14.43 25.17
CA ASP A 316 -3.17 -13.97 26.31
C ASP A 316 -2.40 -12.87 27.04
N LEU A 317 -2.76 -11.63 26.74
CA LEU A 317 -2.09 -10.48 27.33
C LEU A 317 -2.33 -10.39 28.84
N ALA A 318 -3.52 -10.76 29.33
CA ALA A 318 -3.82 -10.67 30.76
C ALA A 318 -2.92 -11.61 31.56
N LEU A 319 -2.71 -12.83 31.07
CA LEU A 319 -1.80 -13.80 31.69
C LEU A 319 -0.35 -13.32 31.58
N ALA A 320 0.08 -12.87 30.39
CA ALA A 320 1.44 -12.36 30.17
C ALA A 320 1.79 -11.16 31.06
N LEU A 321 0.81 -10.32 31.40
CA LEU A 321 0.99 -9.16 32.27
C LEU A 321 0.97 -9.53 33.76
N THR A 322 0.33 -10.62 34.15
CA THR A 322 0.22 -11.07 35.55
C THR A 322 1.43 -11.91 35.96
N ASN A 323 1.94 -12.75 35.05
CA ASN A 323 3.11 -13.57 35.28
C ASN A 323 3.94 -13.64 33.98
N GLN A 324 5.00 -12.85 33.90
CA GLN A 324 5.83 -12.74 32.69
C GLN A 324 6.63 -14.01 32.38
N ASP A 325 6.83 -14.88 33.38
CA ASP A 325 7.49 -16.19 33.22
C ASP A 325 6.52 -17.29 32.80
N ASP A 326 5.21 -17.01 32.82
CA ASP A 326 4.18 -17.98 32.46
C ASP A 326 4.18 -18.21 30.95
N ARG A 327 4.65 -19.38 30.53
CA ARG A 327 4.67 -19.76 29.12
C ARG A 327 3.30 -20.13 28.57
N ASP A 328 2.31 -20.34 29.44
CA ASP A 328 0.95 -20.67 29.05
C ASP A 328 0.20 -19.45 28.49
N CYS A 329 0.77 -18.24 28.61
CA CYS A 329 0.23 -17.04 27.97
C CYS A 329 0.30 -17.06 26.45
N ILE A 330 1.05 -17.98 25.83
CA ILE A 330 1.14 -18.11 24.38
C ILE A 330 0.63 -19.48 23.95
N THR A 331 -0.49 -19.50 23.24
CA THR A 331 -0.93 -20.69 22.51
C THR A 331 -0.13 -20.79 21.21
N GLN A 332 0.68 -21.85 21.09
CA GLN A 332 1.44 -22.14 19.89
C GLN A 332 0.54 -22.67 18.78
N PRO A 333 0.86 -22.39 17.50
CA PRO A 333 0.11 -22.97 16.41
C PRO A 333 0.34 -24.50 16.34
N PRO A 334 -0.58 -25.27 15.74
CA PRO A 334 -0.39 -26.70 15.54
C PRO A 334 0.95 -27.02 14.86
N SER A 335 1.56 -28.15 15.22
CA SER A 335 2.81 -28.60 14.59
C SER A 335 2.64 -28.72 13.07
N GLY A 336 3.63 -28.24 12.32
CA GLY A 336 3.59 -28.22 10.85
C GLY A 336 2.80 -27.05 10.24
N THR A 337 2.31 -26.09 11.04
CA THR A 337 1.64 -24.91 10.50
C THR A 337 2.56 -24.14 9.55
N LYS A 338 2.08 -23.93 8.32
CA LYS A 338 2.82 -23.16 7.31
C LYS A 338 2.88 -21.69 7.72
N ILE A 339 4.10 -21.18 7.85
CA ILE A 339 4.38 -19.78 8.18
C ILE A 339 4.36 -18.90 6.93
N PHE A 340 4.73 -19.46 5.78
CA PHE A 340 4.82 -18.73 4.50
C PHE A 340 3.88 -19.32 3.45
N LYS A 341 3.47 -18.49 2.48
CA LYS A 341 2.77 -18.95 1.27
C LYS A 341 3.75 -19.73 0.39
N ASP A 342 3.24 -20.78 -0.24
CA ASP A 342 3.99 -21.56 -1.24
C ASP A 342 3.84 -20.97 -2.65
N SER A 343 2.73 -20.27 -2.90
CA SER A 343 2.39 -19.68 -4.19
C SER A 343 1.64 -18.37 -4.03
N TRP A 344 1.67 -17.56 -5.07
CA TRP A 344 0.98 -16.28 -5.19
C TRP A 344 0.19 -16.26 -6.49
N ASP A 345 -1.00 -15.69 -6.44
CA ASP A 345 -1.78 -15.34 -7.63
C ASP A 345 -1.30 -13.97 -8.10
N PHE A 346 -0.37 -13.95 -9.04
CA PHE A 346 0.22 -12.72 -9.57
C PHE A 346 -0.74 -11.99 -10.49
N ASP A 347 -1.53 -12.73 -11.27
CA ASP A 347 -2.41 -12.23 -12.31
C ASP A 347 -3.46 -11.29 -11.72
N LEU A 348 -3.99 -11.62 -10.52
CA LEU A 348 -4.89 -10.74 -9.75
C LEU A 348 -4.36 -9.30 -9.58
N TYR A 349 -3.04 -9.13 -9.50
CA TYR A 349 -2.40 -7.82 -9.32
C TYR A 349 -1.81 -7.28 -10.62
N VAL A 350 -1.27 -8.13 -11.48
CA VAL A 350 -0.53 -7.73 -12.67
C VAL A 350 -1.48 -7.37 -13.83
N ASP A 351 -2.62 -8.05 -13.95
CA ASP A 351 -3.56 -7.82 -15.05
C ASP A 351 -4.21 -6.43 -14.98
N GLU A 352 -4.59 -5.95 -13.79
CA GLU A 352 -5.15 -4.60 -13.61
C GLU A 352 -4.13 -3.51 -14.02
N LEU A 353 -2.84 -3.77 -13.85
CA LEU A 353 -1.77 -2.85 -14.27
C LEU A 353 -1.55 -2.94 -15.77
N ASN A 354 -1.47 -4.16 -16.30
CA ASN A 354 -1.23 -4.40 -17.72
C ASN A 354 -2.41 -3.97 -18.59
N ALA A 355 -3.63 -3.89 -18.05
CA ALA A 355 -4.78 -3.31 -18.75
C ALA A 355 -4.54 -1.87 -19.20
N ALA A 356 -3.66 -1.11 -18.53
CA ALA A 356 -3.31 0.24 -18.95
C ALA A 356 -2.41 0.27 -20.21
N ILE A 357 -1.75 -0.84 -20.57
CA ILE A 357 -0.83 -0.89 -21.71
C ILE A 357 -1.56 -0.58 -23.02
N SER A 358 -2.78 -1.09 -23.21
CA SER A 358 -3.58 -0.92 -24.41
C SER A 358 -4.42 0.36 -24.44
N SER A 359 -4.22 1.28 -23.51
CA SER A 359 -4.97 2.54 -23.48
C SER A 359 -4.65 3.42 -24.70
N LYS A 360 -5.71 3.93 -25.37
CA LYS A 360 -5.60 4.82 -26.54
C LYS A 360 -4.78 6.09 -26.27
N ILE A 361 -4.64 6.50 -25.01
CA ILE A 361 -3.79 7.63 -24.62
C ILE A 361 -2.36 7.46 -25.17
N PHE A 362 -1.85 6.23 -25.11
CA PHE A 362 -0.48 5.90 -25.49
C PHE A 362 -0.28 5.75 -27.00
N GLU A 363 -1.33 5.86 -27.82
CA GLU A 363 -1.19 5.98 -29.28
C GLU A 363 -0.68 7.39 -29.68
N HIS A 364 -0.81 8.38 -28.79
CA HIS A 364 -0.47 9.77 -29.05
C HIS A 364 0.72 10.23 -28.20
N LYS A 365 1.91 10.36 -28.79
CA LYS A 365 3.15 10.80 -28.09
C LYS A 365 3.01 12.09 -27.26
N SER A 366 2.05 12.96 -27.59
CA SER A 366 1.72 14.18 -26.84
C SER A 366 1.23 13.93 -25.40
N TRP A 367 0.86 12.69 -25.04
CA TRP A 367 0.50 12.33 -23.67
C TRP A 367 1.60 12.69 -22.68
N ILE A 368 2.88 12.60 -23.11
CA ILE A 368 4.05 12.96 -22.29
C ILE A 368 3.92 14.42 -21.87
N GLN A 369 3.77 15.32 -22.85
CA GLN A 369 3.61 16.74 -22.58
C GLN A 369 2.37 17.00 -21.72
N PHE A 370 1.26 16.34 -22.01
CA PHE A 370 0.02 16.50 -21.24
C PHE A 370 0.20 16.11 -19.76
N TYR A 371 0.76 14.94 -19.50
CA TYR A 371 0.99 14.41 -18.15
C TYR A 371 1.93 15.29 -17.33
N TYR A 372 3.08 15.70 -17.88
CA TYR A 372 4.03 16.50 -17.12
C TYR A 372 3.57 17.96 -16.93
N ASN A 373 2.73 18.50 -17.82
CA ASN A 373 2.03 19.77 -17.57
C ASN A 373 0.99 19.66 -16.46
N TRP A 374 0.21 18.58 -16.44
CA TRP A 374 -0.69 18.28 -15.32
C TRP A 374 0.08 18.13 -14.01
N ALA A 375 1.19 17.40 -14.01
CA ALA A 375 2.03 17.23 -12.83
C ALA A 375 2.61 18.56 -12.34
N GLY A 376 2.97 19.47 -13.25
CA GLY A 376 3.30 20.87 -12.92
C GLY A 376 4.68 21.11 -12.32
N PHE A 377 5.57 20.11 -12.27
CA PHE A 377 6.94 20.28 -11.78
C PHE A 377 7.80 21.02 -12.81
N LYS A 378 8.39 22.16 -12.43
CA LYS A 378 9.23 23.00 -13.30
C LYS A 378 10.19 23.88 -12.50
N ASN A 379 11.00 24.69 -13.18
CA ASN A 379 12.01 25.58 -12.59
C ASN A 379 13.06 24.82 -11.77
N TYR A 380 13.47 23.64 -12.23
CA TYR A 380 14.46 22.80 -11.56
C TYR A 380 15.46 22.26 -12.57
N ASN A 381 16.76 22.49 -12.36
CA ASN A 381 17.81 22.09 -13.30
C ASN A 381 18.07 20.57 -13.29
N LEU A 382 17.09 19.81 -13.77
CA LEU A 382 17.10 18.36 -13.86
C LEU A 382 16.51 17.95 -15.22
N VAL A 383 17.22 17.07 -15.91
CA VAL A 383 16.70 16.36 -17.07
C VAL A 383 16.50 14.91 -16.66
N ILE A 384 15.34 14.34 -16.96
CA ILE A 384 15.12 12.91 -16.80
C ILE A 384 14.99 12.24 -18.17
N ARG A 385 15.49 11.02 -18.29
CA ARG A 385 15.13 10.09 -19.35
C ARG A 385 14.26 9.00 -18.78
N VAL A 386 13.10 8.78 -19.38
CA VAL A 386 12.20 7.71 -18.99
C VAL A 386 12.09 6.72 -20.13
N THR A 387 12.28 5.44 -19.82
CA THR A 387 12.20 4.34 -20.79
C THR A 387 11.20 3.31 -20.29
N GLU A 388 10.22 2.98 -21.11
CA GLU A 388 9.30 1.87 -20.86
C GLU A 388 9.98 0.53 -21.18
N THR A 389 9.89 -0.42 -20.24
CA THR A 389 10.54 -1.72 -20.36
C THR A 389 9.59 -2.87 -20.07
N ASP A 390 10.02 -4.07 -20.45
CA ASP A 390 9.44 -5.31 -19.94
C ASP A 390 9.83 -5.58 -18.46
N ASP A 391 9.49 -6.77 -17.98
CA ASP A 391 9.76 -7.22 -16.61
C ASP A 391 11.24 -7.46 -16.30
N ASP A 392 12.05 -7.71 -17.33
CA ASP A 392 13.51 -7.92 -17.29
C ASP A 392 14.30 -6.64 -17.57
N PHE A 393 13.60 -5.50 -17.64
CA PHE A 393 14.15 -4.18 -17.92
C PHE A 393 14.82 -4.04 -19.30
N GLN A 394 14.38 -4.84 -20.27
CA GLN A 394 14.69 -4.60 -21.68
C GLN A 394 13.73 -3.55 -22.24
N PRO A 395 14.21 -2.61 -23.09
CA PRO A 395 13.33 -1.66 -23.77
C PRO A 395 12.19 -2.39 -24.46
N TRP A 396 10.97 -1.92 -24.25
CA TRP A 396 9.80 -2.47 -24.93
C TRP A 396 9.77 -1.97 -26.38
N ASP A 397 9.53 -2.84 -27.36
CA ASP A 397 9.62 -2.49 -28.79
C ASP A 397 8.70 -1.32 -29.19
N ASP A 398 7.46 -1.33 -28.69
CA ASP A 398 6.47 -0.25 -28.87
C ASP A 398 6.42 0.72 -27.66
N GLY A 399 7.50 0.74 -26.88
CA GLY A 399 7.63 1.51 -25.65
C GLY A 399 8.08 2.94 -25.91
N TYR A 400 7.73 3.83 -25.00
CA TYR A 400 8.24 5.19 -25.01
C TYR A 400 9.63 5.29 -24.38
N ASP A 401 10.53 5.99 -25.09
CA ASP A 401 11.82 6.47 -24.59
C ASP A 401 11.91 7.98 -24.85
N TYR A 402 11.94 8.77 -23.78
CA TYR A 402 11.80 10.22 -23.88
C TYR A 402 12.55 10.98 -22.80
N LEU A 403 12.83 12.25 -23.08
CA LEU A 403 13.43 13.19 -22.15
C LEU A 403 12.40 14.22 -21.67
N VAL A 404 12.54 14.62 -20.41
CA VAL A 404 11.83 15.76 -19.83
C VAL A 404 12.86 16.66 -19.17
N ASP A 405 12.91 17.92 -19.59
CA ASP A 405 13.75 18.95 -18.99
C ASP A 405 12.90 19.88 -18.12
N PHE A 406 13.10 19.80 -16.80
CA PHE A 406 12.33 20.55 -15.82
C PHE A 406 12.78 22.00 -15.63
N LEU A 407 13.81 22.47 -16.34
CA LEU A 407 14.23 23.87 -16.21
C LEU A 407 13.14 24.81 -16.71
N HIS A 408 12.60 24.53 -17.90
CA HIS A 408 11.49 25.27 -18.51
C HIS A 408 10.27 24.39 -18.82
N LEU A 409 10.29 23.13 -18.36
CA LEU A 409 9.32 22.10 -18.70
C LEU A 409 9.23 21.90 -20.22
N SER A 410 10.28 21.34 -20.79
CA SER A 410 10.38 21.01 -22.22
C SER A 410 10.66 19.52 -22.45
N PHE A 411 10.48 19.08 -23.69
CA PHE A 411 10.52 17.66 -24.08
C PHE A 411 11.49 17.45 -25.25
N PRO A 412 12.81 17.60 -25.01
CA PRO A 412 13.80 17.57 -26.08
C PRO A 412 13.97 16.15 -26.65
N SER A 413 14.36 16.04 -27.93
CA SER A 413 14.71 14.76 -28.55
C SER A 413 16.10 14.26 -28.17
N VAL A 414 16.96 15.16 -27.69
CA VAL A 414 18.35 14.87 -27.28
C VAL A 414 18.67 15.53 -25.95
N ARG A 415 19.60 14.94 -25.18
CA ARG A 415 20.06 15.51 -23.90
C ARG A 415 20.63 16.92 -24.15
N PRO A 416 20.17 17.95 -23.41
CA PRO A 416 20.67 19.32 -23.58
C PRO A 416 22.19 19.42 -23.35
N GLN A 417 22.88 20.30 -24.08
CA GLN A 417 24.33 20.48 -23.97
C GLN A 417 24.76 21.34 -22.76
N ARG A 418 23.83 22.10 -22.18
CA ARG A 418 24.06 22.91 -20.97
C ARG A 418 24.35 22.02 -19.76
N GLU A 419 24.97 22.55 -18.71
CA GLU A 419 25.14 21.84 -17.45
C GLU A 419 23.79 21.55 -16.77
N HIS A 420 23.58 20.30 -16.34
CA HIS A 420 22.38 19.84 -15.65
C HIS A 420 22.62 18.58 -14.85
N PHE A 421 21.75 18.34 -13.88
CA PHE A 421 21.60 17.03 -13.28
C PHE A 421 20.80 16.12 -14.21
N TYR A 422 21.13 14.84 -14.21
CA TYR A 422 20.52 13.86 -15.09
C TYR A 422 20.12 12.59 -14.34
N VAL A 423 18.90 12.11 -14.58
CA VAL A 423 18.39 10.85 -14.00
C VAL A 423 17.77 10.01 -15.11
N GLU A 424 18.18 8.75 -15.20
CA GLU A 424 17.55 7.77 -16.09
C GLU A 424 16.66 6.86 -15.26
N ILE A 425 15.43 6.66 -15.72
CA ILE A 425 14.42 5.84 -15.06
C ILE A 425 13.85 4.86 -16.09
N GLN A 426 14.20 3.60 -15.96
CA GLN A 426 13.57 2.52 -16.70
C GLN A 426 12.41 2.01 -15.86
N ASN A 427 11.20 1.96 -16.41
CA ASN A 427 10.01 1.52 -15.68
C ASN A 427 9.33 0.36 -16.42
N ARG A 428 8.87 -0.64 -15.67
CA ARG A 428 7.98 -1.68 -16.21
C ARG A 428 6.74 -1.02 -16.81
N ILE A 429 6.46 -1.30 -18.08
CA ILE A 429 5.48 -0.61 -18.91
C ILE A 429 4.07 -0.60 -18.29
N GLY A 430 3.59 -1.75 -17.79
CA GLY A 430 2.25 -1.84 -17.18
C GLY A 430 2.11 -0.94 -15.94
N VAL A 431 3.13 -0.91 -15.09
CA VAL A 431 3.14 -0.09 -13.88
C VAL A 431 3.21 1.40 -14.24
N MET A 432 4.11 1.78 -15.15
CA MET A 432 4.25 3.17 -15.62
C MET A 432 2.95 3.69 -16.22
N ARG A 433 2.34 2.92 -17.12
CA ARG A 433 1.11 3.32 -17.80
C ARG A 433 -0.06 3.38 -16.84
N HIS A 434 -0.17 2.45 -15.90
CA HIS A 434 -1.19 2.50 -14.85
C HIS A 434 -1.06 3.75 -13.96
N VAL A 435 0.17 4.11 -13.58
CA VAL A 435 0.45 5.34 -12.80
C VAL A 435 0.06 6.59 -13.59
N VAL A 436 0.42 6.67 -14.86
CA VAL A 436 0.10 7.82 -15.74
C VAL A 436 -1.41 7.97 -15.95
N VAL A 437 -2.10 6.88 -16.32
CA VAL A 437 -3.55 6.91 -16.61
C VAL A 437 -4.32 7.39 -15.38
N ASN A 438 -3.98 6.88 -14.20
CA ASN A 438 -4.76 7.14 -12.99
C ASN A 438 -4.26 8.37 -12.20
N GLY A 439 -3.16 9.01 -12.63
CA GLY A 439 -2.55 10.13 -11.91
C GLY A 439 -2.02 9.71 -10.53
N LEU A 440 -1.44 8.50 -10.43
CA LEU A 440 -0.91 7.97 -9.19
C LEU A 440 0.44 8.59 -8.82
N LEU A 441 0.80 8.43 -7.55
CA LEU A 441 2.08 8.89 -7.03
C LEU A 441 3.21 8.02 -7.60
N TRP A 442 4.38 8.59 -7.81
CA TRP A 442 5.54 7.82 -8.28
C TRP A 442 6.14 6.92 -7.19
N ASP A 443 5.60 6.97 -5.97
CA ASP A 443 5.91 6.00 -4.94
C ASP A 443 5.58 4.57 -5.41
N ASP A 444 4.52 4.42 -6.21
CA ASP A 444 4.12 3.18 -6.87
C ASP A 444 5.17 2.63 -7.87
N LEU A 445 5.99 3.52 -8.45
CA LEU A 445 7.10 3.15 -9.34
C LEU A 445 8.37 2.87 -8.55
N TYR A 446 8.60 3.67 -7.51
CA TYR A 446 9.82 3.66 -6.71
C TYR A 446 9.89 2.50 -5.72
N ILE A 447 8.76 2.17 -5.10
CA ILE A 447 8.61 1.04 -4.19
C ILE A 447 8.17 -0.19 -5.00
N GLY A 448 8.50 -1.40 -4.55
CA GLY A 448 8.09 -2.64 -5.23
C GLY A 448 8.95 -2.97 -6.45
N PHE A 449 10.07 -2.29 -6.60
CA PHE A 449 11.15 -2.60 -7.55
C PHE A 449 10.76 -2.51 -9.04
N ASN A 450 9.73 -1.74 -9.35
CA ASN A 450 9.19 -1.56 -10.70
C ASN A 450 10.06 -0.70 -11.62
N ASN A 451 11.19 -0.20 -11.11
CA ASN A 451 12.10 0.64 -11.87
C ASN A 451 13.57 0.23 -11.79
N ARG A 452 14.39 0.78 -12.70
CA ARG A 452 15.85 0.87 -12.58
C ARG A 452 16.28 2.30 -12.77
N ILE A 453 17.05 2.82 -11.82
CA ILE A 453 17.42 4.23 -11.74
C ILE A 453 18.93 4.38 -11.88
N SER A 454 19.37 5.29 -12.74
CA SER A 454 20.74 5.82 -12.69
C SER A 454 20.69 7.33 -12.56
N ARG A 455 21.73 7.92 -11.97
CA ARG A 455 21.79 9.37 -11.73
C ARG A 455 23.21 9.90 -11.84
N GLU A 456 23.32 11.09 -12.40
CA GLU A 456 24.57 11.76 -12.71
C GLU A 456 24.43 13.27 -12.44
N PRO A 457 25.22 13.83 -11.50
CA PRO A 457 25.92 13.18 -10.38
C PRO A 457 25.02 12.37 -9.44
N ASP A 458 25.66 11.58 -8.57
CA ASP A 458 25.00 10.70 -7.59
C ASP A 458 24.39 11.46 -6.40
N ILE A 459 23.36 12.27 -6.67
CA ILE A 459 22.66 13.11 -5.67
C ILE A 459 21.18 12.77 -5.55
N TYR A 460 20.60 12.97 -4.36
CA TYR A 460 19.18 12.76 -4.14
C TYR A 460 18.39 14.05 -4.41
N HIS A 461 17.59 14.06 -5.47
CA HIS A 461 16.75 15.20 -5.84
C HIS A 461 15.46 15.27 -5.01
N HIS A 462 15.59 15.64 -3.74
CA HIS A 462 14.46 15.71 -2.79
C HIS A 462 13.25 16.47 -3.35
N LYS A 463 13.43 17.64 -3.97
CA LYS A 463 12.32 18.44 -4.52
C LYS A 463 11.54 17.68 -5.62
N PHE A 464 12.26 16.97 -6.48
CA PHE A 464 11.67 16.17 -7.55
C PHE A 464 10.90 14.98 -6.97
N TRP A 465 11.53 14.18 -6.11
CA TRP A 465 10.91 13.00 -5.52
C TRP A 465 9.70 13.38 -4.66
N LYS A 466 9.83 14.39 -3.79
CA LYS A 466 8.71 14.89 -2.98
C LYS A 466 7.52 15.30 -3.84
N HIS A 467 7.77 16.04 -4.93
CA HIS A 467 6.72 16.47 -5.85
C HIS A 467 5.92 15.30 -6.39
N PHE A 468 6.61 14.32 -6.99
CA PHE A 468 5.96 13.16 -7.62
C PHE A 468 5.46 12.11 -6.62
N GLN A 469 5.97 12.06 -5.39
CA GLN A 469 5.56 11.10 -4.35
C GLN A 469 4.49 11.63 -3.39
N SER A 470 4.26 12.94 -3.32
CA SER A 470 3.28 13.50 -2.36
C SER A 470 2.50 14.71 -2.85
N GLU A 471 3.05 15.52 -3.77
CA GLU A 471 2.49 16.84 -4.13
C GLU A 471 1.81 16.88 -5.50
N LEU A 472 1.61 15.73 -6.16
CA LEU A 472 0.82 15.66 -7.40
C LEU A 472 -0.62 16.13 -7.16
N PRO A 473 -1.28 16.74 -8.17
CA PRO A 473 -2.68 17.16 -8.07
C PRO A 473 -3.60 16.03 -7.59
N LEU A 474 -4.62 16.38 -6.80
CA LEU A 474 -5.61 15.42 -6.30
C LEU A 474 -6.57 14.93 -7.42
N SER A 475 -6.79 15.76 -8.43
CA SER A 475 -7.49 15.37 -9.65
C SER A 475 -6.53 14.67 -10.61
N ALA A 476 -6.91 13.52 -11.16
CA ALA A 476 -6.20 12.83 -12.22
C ALA A 476 -6.12 13.70 -13.49
N PRO A 477 -5.20 13.40 -14.41
CA PRO A 477 -5.16 14.07 -15.70
C PRO A 477 -6.50 13.89 -16.45
N ASP A 478 -6.96 14.94 -17.13
CA ASP A 478 -8.20 14.91 -17.93
C ASP A 478 -7.94 14.25 -19.30
N TRP A 479 -7.85 12.93 -19.27
CA TRP A 479 -7.59 12.13 -20.47
C TRP A 479 -8.74 12.16 -21.48
N ASP A 480 -9.98 12.40 -21.04
CA ASP A 480 -11.13 12.54 -21.94
C ASP A 480 -10.99 13.78 -22.81
N SER A 481 -10.63 14.93 -22.21
CA SER A 481 -10.34 16.15 -22.97
C SER A 481 -9.12 15.98 -23.88
N PHE A 482 -8.10 15.26 -23.41
CA PHE A 482 -6.93 14.91 -24.23
C PHE A 482 -7.33 14.12 -25.49
N LEU A 483 -8.07 13.02 -25.34
CA LEU A 483 -8.48 12.18 -26.48
C LEU A 483 -9.44 12.91 -27.43
N LYS A 484 -10.40 13.69 -26.92
CA LYS A 484 -11.28 14.54 -27.74
C LYS A 484 -10.53 15.55 -28.59
N SER A 485 -9.35 16.00 -28.17
CA SER A 485 -8.51 16.91 -28.96
C SER A 485 -7.91 16.22 -30.21
N TRP A 486 -7.78 14.90 -30.18
CA TRP A 486 -7.28 14.06 -31.27
C TRP A 486 -8.38 13.51 -32.17
N GLU A 487 -9.62 13.42 -31.68
CA GLU A 487 -10.78 12.98 -32.46
C GLU A 487 -11.33 14.08 -33.40
N LYS A 488 -10.96 15.36 -33.19
CA LYS A 488 -11.37 16.45 -34.07
C LYS A 488 -10.61 16.34 -35.39
N PRO A 489 -11.28 16.27 -36.56
CA PRO A 489 -10.59 16.33 -37.83
C PRO A 489 -9.85 17.66 -37.95
N ASN A 490 -8.56 17.61 -38.33
CA ASN A 490 -7.79 18.79 -38.69
C ASN A 490 -8.60 19.67 -39.66
N PRO A 491 -8.87 20.95 -39.37
CA PRO A 491 -9.58 21.84 -40.31
C PRO A 491 -8.76 22.24 -41.56
N THR A 492 -7.69 21.51 -41.91
CA THR A 492 -6.75 21.91 -42.97
C THR A 492 -6.60 20.90 -44.11
N SER A 493 -7.48 19.92 -44.25
CA SER A 493 -7.65 19.20 -45.52
C SER A 493 -8.79 19.79 -46.36
N THR A 494 -8.72 21.08 -46.69
CA THR A 494 -9.42 21.57 -47.89
C THR A 494 -8.55 21.19 -49.09
N SER A 495 -9.01 20.19 -49.82
CA SER A 495 -8.62 19.90 -51.17
C SER A 495 -8.61 21.19 -52.00
N THR A 496 -7.47 21.49 -52.60
CA THR A 496 -7.34 22.46 -53.69
C THR A 496 -8.23 22.01 -54.85
N PRO A 497 -9.18 22.83 -55.35
CA PRO A 497 -9.82 22.57 -56.62
C PRO A 497 -8.83 22.90 -57.74
N THR A 498 -8.63 21.95 -58.64
CA THR A 498 -7.88 22.09 -59.89
C THR A 498 -8.46 23.25 -60.72
N PRO A 499 -7.64 24.12 -61.33
CA PRO A 499 -8.16 25.24 -62.11
C PRO A 499 -8.77 24.76 -63.43
N THR A 500 -10.04 25.11 -63.65
CA THR A 500 -10.72 24.95 -64.95
C THR A 500 -10.28 26.08 -65.89
N PRO A 501 -9.95 25.82 -67.18
CA PRO A 501 -9.49 26.85 -68.09
C PRO A 501 -10.64 27.79 -68.50
N THR A 502 -10.43 29.09 -68.33
CA THR A 502 -11.36 30.16 -68.67
C THR A 502 -11.38 30.41 -70.17
N LEU A 503 -12.55 30.30 -70.80
CA LEU A 503 -12.83 30.79 -72.16
C LEU A 503 -12.85 32.33 -72.19
N PRO A 504 -12.41 32.98 -73.28
CA PRO A 504 -12.30 34.44 -73.35
C PRO A 504 -13.66 35.13 -73.48
N GLN A 505 -13.85 36.25 -72.76
CA GLN A 505 -15.05 37.08 -72.84
C GLN A 505 -15.11 37.90 -74.14
N PRO A 506 -16.30 38.13 -74.73
CA PRO A 506 -16.46 39.07 -75.84
C PRO A 506 -16.56 40.52 -75.36
N LEU A 507 -15.96 41.43 -76.15
CA LEU A 507 -15.90 42.88 -75.97
C LEU A 507 -17.28 43.59 -75.91
N PRO A 508 -17.38 44.75 -75.22
CA PRO A 508 -18.62 45.50 -75.12
C PRO A 508 -18.89 46.40 -76.34
N LEU A 509 -20.13 46.42 -76.82
CA LEU A 509 -20.62 47.34 -77.85
C LEU A 509 -21.06 48.70 -77.24
N PRO A 510 -20.91 49.81 -77.99
CA PRO A 510 -20.87 51.16 -77.41
C PRO A 510 -22.25 51.84 -77.27
N LEU A 511 -22.30 52.73 -76.27
CA LEU A 511 -23.40 53.63 -75.90
C LEU A 511 -23.81 54.59 -77.04
N THR A 512 -25.10 54.61 -77.37
CA THR A 512 -25.75 55.66 -78.17
C THR A 512 -26.18 56.82 -77.29
N LYS A 513 -25.78 58.05 -77.66
CA LYS A 513 -26.32 59.32 -77.14
C LYS A 513 -27.48 59.83 -78.01
N PRO A 514 -28.46 60.55 -77.45
CA PRO A 514 -29.60 61.09 -78.19
C PRO A 514 -29.36 62.50 -78.76
N GLN A 515 -30.06 62.85 -79.84
CA GLN A 515 -30.35 64.22 -80.33
C GLN A 515 -31.65 64.20 -81.14
N PRO A 516 -32.38 65.32 -81.31
CA PRO A 516 -32.44 66.56 -80.53
C PRO A 516 -33.57 66.55 -79.47
#